data_AF-A0A1G0IA72-F1
#
_entry.id   AF-A0A1G0IA72-F1
#
_cell.length_a   1.000
_cell.length_b   1.000
_cell.length_c   1.000
_cell.angle_alpha   90.00
_cell.angle_beta   90.00
_cell.angle_gamma   90.00
#
_symmetry.space_group_name_H-M   'P 1'
#
loop_
_entity.id
_entity.type
_entity.pdbx_description
1 polymer ?
#
loop_
_entity_poly.entity_id
_entity_poly.type
_entity_poly.pdbx_seq_one_letter_code
_entity_poly.pdbx_strand_id
1 'polypeptide(L)'
;MSWKTEHGPLYRVPGWVDGLVAKGVFEDASWHNDTMPRFGRKIDDRFVVDLWVDHVDPNKREAGAEAPRYMVTLSEDAATIVTMIETDDKAVALAVLRSALSPYVTF
;
A
#
# COMPACT_ATOMS: atom_id res chain seq x y z
N MET A 1 3.85 9.75 11.26
CA MET A 1 5.15 9.07 11.51
C MET A 1 5.48 8.26 10.27
N SER A 2 6.72 7.81 10.07
CA SER A 2 7.07 7.04 8.86
C SER A 2 6.98 5.54 9.13
N TRP A 3 6.74 4.74 8.09
CA TRP A 3 6.79 3.28 8.16
C TRP A 3 8.09 2.76 8.76
N LYS A 4 9.21 3.46 8.54
CA LYS A 4 10.53 3.10 9.09
C LYS A 4 10.56 3.22 10.61
N THR A 5 9.80 4.17 11.15
CA THR A 5 9.71 4.39 12.60
C THR A 5 8.75 3.39 13.23
N GLU A 6 7.63 3.11 12.58
CA GLU A 6 6.57 2.24 13.09
C GLU A 6 6.91 0.75 12.97
N HIS A 7 7.38 0.31 11.80
CA HIS A 7 7.59 -1.11 11.48
C HIS A 7 9.07 -1.50 11.35
N GLY A 8 9.96 -0.51 11.29
CA GLY A 8 11.39 -0.72 11.16
C GLY A 8 11.85 -1.05 9.74
N PRO A 9 13.17 -0.95 9.46
CA PRO A 9 13.72 -1.09 8.11
C PRO A 9 13.65 -2.52 7.54
N LEU A 10 13.31 -3.52 8.35
CA LEU A 10 13.31 -4.94 7.96
C LEU A 10 12.19 -5.30 6.98
N TYR A 11 11.09 -4.54 6.95
CA TYR A 11 10.05 -4.68 5.92
C TYR A 11 10.58 -4.43 4.50
N ARG A 12 11.72 -3.72 4.38
CA ARG A 12 12.38 -3.41 3.10
C ARG A 12 11.38 -2.90 2.07
N VAL A 13 10.56 -1.92 2.46
CA VAL A 13 9.60 -1.30 1.55
C VAL A 13 10.36 -0.89 0.27
N PRO A 14 9.92 -1.34 -0.91
CA PRO A 14 10.67 -1.11 -2.14
C PRO A 14 10.79 0.37 -2.48
N GLY A 15 11.93 0.79 -3.03
CA GLY A 15 12.17 2.19 -3.39
C GLY A 15 11.19 2.79 -4.43
N TRP A 16 10.42 1.95 -5.15
CA TRP A 16 9.35 2.46 -6.01
C TRP A 16 8.18 3.04 -5.20
N VAL A 17 7.91 2.50 -4.00
CA VAL A 17 6.90 3.04 -3.07
C VAL A 17 7.39 4.36 -2.49
N ASP A 18 8.63 4.40 -2.00
CA ASP A 18 9.28 5.64 -1.56
C ASP A 18 9.26 6.71 -2.67
N GLY A 19 9.45 6.29 -3.93
CA GLY A 19 9.36 7.17 -5.10
C GLY A 19 7.96 7.73 -5.36
N LEU A 20 6.89 6.98 -5.06
CA LEU A 20 5.52 7.48 -5.14
C LEU A 20 5.21 8.46 -4.01
N VAL A 21 5.71 8.19 -2.80
CA VAL A 21 5.58 9.11 -1.66
C VAL A 21 6.35 10.41 -1.92
N ALA A 22 7.59 10.33 -2.39
CA ALA A 22 8.42 11.50 -2.70
C ALA A 22 7.81 12.41 -3.80
N LYS A 23 7.01 11.82 -4.71
CA LYS A 23 6.26 12.55 -5.74
C LYS A 23 4.92 13.11 -5.27
N GLY A 24 4.51 12.85 -4.02
CA GLY A 24 3.18 13.21 -3.51
C GLY A 24 2.04 12.41 -4.15
N VAL A 25 2.33 11.23 -4.72
CA VAL A 25 1.28 10.33 -5.22
C VAL A 25 0.60 9.64 -4.05
N PHE A 26 1.38 9.20 -3.06
CA PHE A 26 0.91 8.61 -1.81
C PHE A 26 1.44 9.37 -0.60
N GLU A 27 0.74 9.23 0.51
CA GLU A 27 1.24 9.58 1.83
C GLU A 27 1.63 8.29 2.57
N ASP A 28 2.66 8.39 3.42
CA ASP A 28 2.97 7.34 4.37
C ASP A 28 1.92 7.38 5.49
N ALA A 29 1.01 6.41 5.44
CA ALA A 29 -0.14 6.30 6.34
C ALA A 29 0.07 5.21 7.39
N SER A 30 1.31 4.73 7.57
CA SER A 30 1.66 3.74 8.57
C SER A 30 1.31 4.21 9.99
N TRP A 31 0.69 3.32 10.73
CA TRP A 31 0.31 3.52 12.13
C TRP A 31 0.75 2.32 12.98
N HIS A 32 1.06 2.54 14.26
CA HIS A 32 1.59 1.50 15.15
C HIS A 32 0.68 0.28 15.35
N ASN A 33 -0.63 0.39 15.05
CA ASN A 33 -1.56 -0.75 15.11
C ASN A 33 -1.73 -1.45 13.76
N ASP A 34 -1.11 -0.94 12.69
CA ASP A 34 -1.07 -1.66 11.42
C ASP A 34 -0.12 -2.86 11.57
N THR A 35 -0.50 -3.97 10.96
CA THR A 35 0.35 -5.18 10.93
C THR A 35 1.49 -5.05 9.93
N MET A 36 1.41 -4.10 9.01
CA MET A 36 2.41 -3.85 7.98
C MET A 36 2.35 -2.40 7.49
N PRO A 37 3.43 -1.89 6.86
CA PRO A 37 3.45 -0.58 6.24
C PRO A 37 2.27 -0.29 5.31
N ARG A 38 1.72 0.93 5.41
CA ARG A 38 0.56 1.39 4.67
C ARG A 38 0.84 2.73 4.00
N PHE A 39 0.49 2.82 2.72
CA PHE A 39 0.66 4.03 1.91
C PHE A 39 -0.66 4.38 1.26
N GLY A 40 -1.23 5.51 1.66
CA GLY A 40 -2.62 5.86 1.35
C GLY A 40 -2.73 7.15 0.55
N ARG A 41 -3.75 7.24 -0.29
CA ARG A 41 -4.16 8.50 -0.94
C ARG A 41 -5.67 8.58 -0.96
N LYS A 42 -6.20 9.68 -0.43
CA LYS A 42 -7.59 10.07 -0.65
C LYS A 42 -7.73 10.56 -2.09
N ILE A 43 -8.61 9.93 -2.86
CA ILE A 43 -8.88 10.27 -4.26
C ILE A 43 -9.85 11.46 -4.33
N ASP A 44 -10.94 11.35 -3.59
CA ASP A 44 -11.97 12.37 -3.38
C ASP A 44 -12.60 12.18 -2.00
N ASP A 45 -13.71 12.86 -1.69
CA ASP A 45 -14.38 12.74 -0.39
C ASP A 45 -14.96 11.35 -0.07
N ARG A 46 -15.01 10.46 -1.06
CA ARG A 46 -15.63 9.16 -0.98
C ARG A 46 -14.62 8.03 -1.04
N PHE A 47 -13.53 8.16 -1.78
CA PHE A 47 -12.62 7.04 -2.06
C PHE A 47 -11.22 7.24 -1.50
N VAL A 48 -10.67 6.17 -0.94
CA VAL A 48 -9.27 6.06 -0.52
C VAL A 48 -8.66 4.84 -1.20
N VAL A 49 -7.47 5.01 -1.78
CA VAL A 49 -6.64 3.89 -2.24
C VAL A 49 -5.48 3.70 -1.27
N ASP A 50 -5.30 2.48 -0.79
CA ASP A 50 -4.19 2.09 0.07
C ASP A 50 -3.34 1.01 -0.60
N LEU A 51 -2.03 1.12 -0.41
CA LEU A 51 -1.05 0.08 -0.69
C LEU A 51 -0.47 -0.38 0.64
N TRP A 52 -0.64 -1.65 0.93
CA TRP A 52 -0.03 -2.34 2.06
C TRP A 52 1.17 -3.13 1.56
N VAL A 53 2.28 -3.08 2.30
CA VAL A 53 3.53 -3.71 1.91
C VAL A 53 4.03 -4.58 3.04
N ASP A 54 3.77 -5.87 2.94
CA ASP A 54 4.21 -6.85 3.92
C ASP A 54 5.72 -7.16 3.79
N HIS A 55 6.21 -7.96 4.73
CA HIS A 55 7.58 -8.35 4.88
C HIS A 55 8.09 -9.11 3.64
N VAL A 56 9.34 -8.81 3.25
CA VAL A 56 9.98 -9.42 2.07
C VAL A 56 10.21 -10.93 2.21
N ASP A 57 10.52 -11.39 3.42
CA ASP A 57 10.61 -12.80 3.79
C ASP A 57 9.19 -13.35 4.02
N PRO A 58 8.74 -14.33 3.21
CA PRO A 58 7.39 -14.88 3.32
C PRO A 58 7.06 -15.41 4.72
N ASN A 59 8.03 -16.01 5.42
CA ASN A 59 7.80 -16.61 6.74
C ASN A 59 7.53 -15.59 7.85
N LYS A 60 7.64 -14.29 7.54
CA LYS A 60 7.40 -13.18 8.45
C LYS A 60 6.21 -12.31 8.03
N ARG A 61 5.48 -12.72 6.99
CA ARG A 61 4.27 -12.03 6.55
C ARG A 61 3.15 -12.25 7.57
N GLU A 62 2.32 -11.26 7.76
CA GLU A 62 1.25 -11.26 8.79
C GLU A 62 0.29 -12.43 8.61
N ALA A 63 -0.14 -12.67 7.36
CA ALA A 63 -1.08 -13.73 7.01
C ALA A 63 -0.39 -15.08 6.66
N GLY A 64 0.92 -15.20 6.93
CA GLY A 64 1.70 -16.43 6.72
C GLY A 64 2.45 -16.51 5.39
N ALA A 65 3.22 -17.58 5.20
CA ALA A 65 4.19 -17.72 4.12
C ALA A 65 3.61 -17.71 2.70
N GLU A 66 2.35 -18.08 2.54
CA GLU A 66 1.66 -18.08 1.24
C GLU A 66 0.95 -16.75 0.95
N ALA A 67 0.85 -15.84 1.93
CA ALA A 67 0.19 -14.56 1.76
C ALA A 67 1.01 -13.66 0.83
N PRO A 68 0.42 -12.95 -0.14
CA PRO A 68 1.18 -12.09 -1.05
C PRO A 68 1.80 -10.87 -0.36
N ARG A 69 2.90 -10.36 -0.90
CA ARG A 69 3.60 -9.20 -0.31
C ARG A 69 2.83 -7.88 -0.40
N TYR A 70 2.14 -7.65 -1.51
CA TYR A 70 1.45 -6.39 -1.75
C TYR A 70 -0.05 -6.62 -1.67
N MET A 71 -0.74 -5.74 -0.96
CA MET A 71 -2.20 -5.65 -0.99
C MET A 71 -2.58 -4.23 -1.39
N VAL A 72 -3.41 -4.11 -2.42
CA VAL A 72 -3.98 -2.84 -2.86
C VAL A 72 -5.47 -2.85 -2.55
N THR A 73 -5.92 -1.88 -1.78
CA THR A 73 -7.34 -1.70 -1.47
C THR A 73 -7.85 -0.39 -2.06
N LEU A 74 -9.07 -0.43 -2.60
CA LEU A 74 -9.88 0.76 -2.86
C LEU A 74 -11.06 0.67 -1.89
N SER A 75 -11.16 1.65 -1.02
CA SER A 75 -12.23 1.75 -0.04
C SER A 75 -13.14 2.91 -0.39
N GLU A 76 -14.44 2.66 -0.35
CA GLU A 76 -15.44 3.70 -0.17
C GLU A 76 -15.48 4.00 1.32
N ASP A 77 -15.20 5.24 1.71
CA ASP A 77 -14.94 5.67 3.08
C ASP A 77 -13.82 4.86 3.79
N ALA A 78 -13.72 5.00 5.11
CA ALA A 78 -12.69 4.36 5.92
C ALA A 78 -13.02 2.90 6.32
N ALA A 79 -14.22 2.42 5.99
CA ALA A 79 -14.76 1.16 6.49
C ALA A 79 -15.14 0.16 5.38
N THR A 80 -15.40 0.60 4.15
CA THR A 80 -15.94 -0.27 3.11
C THR A 80 -14.94 -0.53 1.99
N ILE A 81 -14.31 -1.70 1.99
CA ILE A 81 -13.42 -2.13 0.88
C ILE A 81 -14.29 -2.50 -0.33
N VAL A 82 -14.15 -1.77 -1.43
CA VAL A 82 -14.84 -2.02 -2.71
C VAL A 82 -14.01 -2.91 -3.62
N THR A 83 -12.69 -2.80 -3.56
CA THR A 83 -11.79 -3.64 -4.34
C THR A 83 -10.56 -3.97 -3.51
N MET A 84 -10.11 -5.21 -3.60
CA MET A 84 -8.90 -5.70 -2.98
C MET A 84 -8.16 -6.60 -3.97
N ILE A 85 -6.87 -6.35 -4.13
CA ILE A 85 -5.98 -7.21 -4.92
C ILE A 85 -4.76 -7.51 -4.07
N GLU A 86 -4.42 -8.79 -3.97
CA GLU A 86 -3.21 -9.26 -3.32
C GLU A 86 -2.28 -9.86 -4.37
N THR A 87 -1.00 -9.52 -4.33
CA THR A 87 -0.02 -9.99 -5.31
C THR A 87 1.41 -9.87 -4.80
N ASP A 88 2.29 -10.78 -5.23
CA ASP A 88 3.74 -10.63 -5.10
C ASP A 88 4.35 -9.86 -6.27
N ASP A 89 3.58 -9.62 -7.34
CA ASP A 89 4.04 -8.96 -8.54
C ASP A 89 3.86 -7.45 -8.46
N LYS A 90 5.00 -6.74 -8.41
CA LYS A 90 5.06 -5.27 -8.48
C LYS A 90 4.30 -4.71 -9.69
N ALA A 91 4.40 -5.33 -10.86
CA ALA A 91 3.77 -4.82 -12.07
C ALA A 91 2.24 -4.87 -11.96
N VAL A 92 1.71 -5.94 -11.36
CA VAL A 92 0.28 -6.07 -11.06
C VAL A 92 -0.16 -5.00 -10.06
N ALA A 93 0.56 -4.84 -8.94
CA ALA A 93 0.25 -3.81 -7.95
C ALA A 93 0.25 -2.41 -8.59
N LEU A 94 1.27 -2.07 -9.38
CA LEU A 94 1.34 -0.77 -10.08
C LEU A 94 0.22 -0.59 -11.11
N ALA A 95 -0.16 -1.64 -11.84
CA ALA A 95 -1.24 -1.56 -12.81
C ALA A 95 -2.59 -1.24 -12.12
N VAL A 96 -2.86 -1.88 -10.97
CA VAL A 96 -4.07 -1.62 -10.18
C VAL A 96 -4.05 -0.19 -9.63
N LEU A 97 -2.94 0.25 -9.02
CA LEU A 97 -2.81 1.61 -8.49
C LEU A 97 -3.00 2.67 -9.59
N ARG A 98 -2.40 2.45 -10.77
CA ARG A 98 -2.59 3.32 -11.93
C ARG A 98 -4.03 3.35 -12.40
N SER A 99 -4.69 2.20 -12.49
CA SER A 99 -6.10 2.13 -12.89
C SER A 99 -7.00 2.90 -11.92
N ALA A 100 -6.81 2.71 -10.61
CA ALA A 100 -7.58 3.40 -9.57
C ALA A 100 -7.36 4.92 -9.57
N LEU A 101 -6.15 5.37 -9.89
CA LEU A 101 -5.76 6.78 -9.84
C LEU A 101 -5.81 7.50 -11.19
N SER A 102 -5.93 6.79 -12.31
CA SER A 102 -5.86 7.36 -13.67
C SER A 102 -6.83 8.52 -13.93
N PRO A 103 -8.04 8.56 -13.35
CA PRO A 103 -8.92 9.71 -13.54
C PRO A 103 -8.44 10.98 -12.78
N TYR A 104 -7.45 10.86 -11.90
CA TYR A 104 -7.16 11.86 -10.86
C TYR A 104 -5.68 12.29 -10.77
N VAL A 105 -4.75 11.48 -11.29
CA VAL A 105 -3.30 11.72 -11.15
C VAL A 105 -2.54 11.31 -12.41
N THR A 106 -1.55 12.11 -12.83
CA THR A 106 -0.59 11.75 -13.88
C THR A 106 0.63 11.05 -13.26
N PHE A 107 0.96 9.85 -13.73
CA PHE A 107 1.98 8.94 -13.18
C PHE A 107 3.39 9.14 -13.74
#